data_AF-K1SDE5-F1
#
_entry.id   AF-K1SDE5-F1
#
_cell.length_a   1.000
_cell.length_b   1.000
_cell.length_c   1.000
_cell.angle_alpha   90.00
_cell.angle_beta   90.00
_cell.angle_gamma   90.00
#
_symmetry.space_group_name_H-M   'P 1'
#
loop_
_entity.id
_entity.type
_entity.pdbx_description
1 polymer ?
#
loop_
_entity_poly.entity_id
_entity_poly.type
_entity_poly.pdbx_seq_one_letter_code
_entity_poly.pdbx_strand_id
1 'polypeptide(L)' 'PLLGDARYGGDASLLARPALHSAAADLTQPVTGQLLHITAPVPDDLRVFGFERYL' A
#
# COMPACT_ATOMS: atom_id res chain seq x y z
N PRO A 1 -4.67 -7.02 -13.31
CA PRO A 1 -3.36 -6.87 -12.66
C PRO A 1 -3.32 -5.52 -11.94
N LEU A 2 -2.42 -5.33 -10.97
CA LEU A 2 -2.24 -4.02 -10.33
C LEU A 2 -1.73 -3.01 -11.37
N LEU A 3 -2.17 -1.76 -11.28
CA LEU A 3 -1.58 -0.68 -12.09
C LEU A 3 -0.07 -0.60 -11.83
N GLY A 4 0.75 -0.40 -12.86
CA GLY A 4 2.20 -0.34 -12.73
C GLY A 4 2.93 -1.66 -12.46
N ASP A 5 2.22 -2.78 -12.45
CA ASP A 5 2.82 -4.10 -12.28
C ASP A 5 3.22 -4.75 -13.61
N ALA A 6 4.36 -4.30 -14.15
CA ALA A 6 4.88 -4.80 -15.43
C ALA A 6 5.11 -6.32 -15.48
N ARG A 7 5.37 -6.96 -14.32
CA ARG A 7 5.62 -8.40 -14.25
C ARG A 7 4.37 -9.22 -14.52
N TYR A 8 3.21 -8.71 -14.11
CA TYR A 8 1.93 -9.40 -14.22
C TYR A 8 0.96 -8.73 -15.20
N GLY A 9 1.44 -7.85 -16.07
CA GLY A 9 0.66 -7.22 -17.15
C GLY A 9 -0.13 -5.97 -16.74
N GLY A 10 0.25 -5.34 -15.63
CA GLY A 10 -0.21 -4.01 -15.25
C GLY A 10 0.36 -2.92 -16.16
N ASP A 11 -0.45 -1.92 -16.47
CA ASP A 11 0.00 -0.78 -17.28
C ASP A 11 0.97 0.09 -16.46
N ALA A 12 2.23 0.10 -16.90
CA ALA A 12 3.31 0.87 -16.27
C ALA A 12 3.54 2.26 -16.88
N SER A 13 2.69 2.68 -17.83
CA SER A 13 2.78 4.02 -18.43
C SER A 13 2.34 5.13 -17.46
N LEU A 14 1.41 4.83 -16.54
CA LEU A 14 0.85 5.77 -15.59
C LEU A 14 1.52 5.73 -14.21
N LEU A 15 2.08 4.58 -13.83
CA LEU A 15 2.77 4.38 -12.55
C LEU A 15 3.90 3.37 -12.74
N ALA A 16 5.13 3.75 -12.37
CA ALA A 16 6.33 2.93 -12.62
C ALA A 16 6.54 1.78 -11.61
N ARG A 17 5.56 1.53 -10.73
CA ARG A 17 5.58 0.46 -9.72
C ARG A 17 4.16 -0.08 -9.52
N PRO A 18 4.00 -1.31 -9.00
CA PRO A 18 2.68 -1.80 -8.62
C PRO A 18 1.98 -0.82 -7.68
N ALA A 19 0.71 -0.53 -7.96
CA ALA A 19 -0.19 0.22 -7.11
C ALA A 19 -0.57 -0.61 -5.87
N LEU A 20 0.45 -0.88 -5.03
CA LEU A 20 0.39 -1.67 -3.83
C LEU A 20 0.98 -0.86 -2.68
N HIS A 21 0.25 -0.80 -1.56
CA HIS A 21 0.65 -0.14 -0.34
C HIS A 21 0.11 -0.88 0.87
N SER A 22 0.98 -1.24 1.81
CA SER A 22 0.58 -1.79 3.10
C SER A 22 0.16 -0.66 4.03
N ALA A 23 -1.12 -0.30 3.98
CA ALA A 23 -1.65 0.87 4.70
C ALA A 23 -1.73 0.69 6.22
N ALA A 24 -1.92 -0.53 6.69
CA ALA A 24 -1.99 -0.85 8.10
C ALA A 24 -1.35 -2.20 8.41
N ALA A 25 -0.88 -2.36 9.64
CA ALA A 25 -0.40 -3.62 10.19
C ALA A 25 -0.80 -3.74 11.66
N ASP A 26 -1.37 -4.89 11.99
CA ASP A 26 -1.61 -5.31 13.37
C ASP A 26 -0.58 -6.37 13.75
N LEU A 27 0.07 -6.18 14.89
CA LEU A 27 1.04 -7.13 15.39
C LEU A 27 1.13 -7.10 16.91
N THR A 28 1.55 -8.22 17.49
CA THR A 28 1.91 -8.28 18.90
C THR A 28 3.37 -7.84 19.06
N GLN A 29 3.61 -6.81 19.86
CA GLN A 29 4.96 -6.33 20.16
C GLN A 29 5.74 -7.45 20.86
N PRO A 30 6.92 -7.85 20.35
CA PRO A 30 7.53 -9.13 20.70
C PRO A 30 8.09 -9.22 22.12
N VAL A 31 8.24 -8.09 22.82
CA VAL A 31 8.80 -8.02 24.18
C VAL A 31 7.72 -7.86 25.24
N THR A 32 6.75 -6.99 24.99
CA THR A 32 5.71 -6.57 25.92
C THR A 32 4.42 -7.37 25.74
N GLY A 33 4.25 -8.05 24.60
CA GLY A 33 3.00 -8.72 24.26
C GLY A 33 1.85 -7.76 23.93
N GLN A 34 2.10 -6.44 23.89
CA GLN A 34 1.07 -5.46 23.58
C GLN A 34 0.65 -5.56 22.12
N LEU A 35 -0.65 -5.51 21.85
CA LEU A 35 -1.16 -5.37 20.48
C LEU A 35 -0.86 -3.94 19.98
N LEU A 36 -0.20 -3.85 18.83
CA LEU A 36 0.08 -2.61 18.13
C LEU A 36 -0.75 -2.57 16.84
N HIS A 37 -1.40 -1.43 16.62
CA HIS A 37 -1.99 -1.05 15.34
C HIS A 37 -1.15 0.08 14.75
N ILE A 38 -0.51 -0.16 13.61
CA ILE A 38 0.36 0.80 12.93
C ILE A 38 -0.24 1.14 11.58
N THR A 39 -0.27 2.43 11.23
CA THR A 39 -0.74 2.91 9.93
C THR A 39 0.35 3.66 9.19
N ALA A 40 0.32 3.60 7.87
CA ALA A 40 1.17 4.36 6.98
C ALA A 40 0.29 5.16 6.01
N PRO A 41 0.45 6.49 5.92
CA PRO A 41 -0.37 7.31 5.05
C PRO A 41 -0.20 6.87 3.58
N VAL A 42 -1.25 7.05 2.79
CA VAL A 42 -1.20 6.77 1.35
C VAL A 42 -0.07 7.58 0.70
N PRO A 43 0.82 6.97 -0.09
CA PRO A 43 1.84 7.70 -0.83
C PRO A 43 1.24 8.67 -1.85
N ASP A 44 1.91 9.80 -2.11
CA ASP A 44 1.43 10.84 -3.05
C ASP A 44 1.16 10.31 -4.46
N ASP A 45 1.99 9.38 -4.93
CA ASP A 45 1.84 8.75 -6.25
C ASP A 45 0.59 7.86 -6.35
N LEU A 46 0.03 7.38 -5.23
CA LEU A 46 -1.23 6.64 -5.20
C LEU A 46 -2.44 7.55 -4.95
N ARG A 47 -2.24 8.68 -4.26
CA ARG A 47 -3.29 9.69 -4.02
C ARG A 47 -3.81 10.29 -5.32
N VAL A 48 -2.96 10.50 -6.34
CA VAL A 48 -3.39 11.06 -7.63
C VAL A 48 -4.43 10.20 -8.36
N PHE A 49 -4.52 8.91 -8.03
CA PHE A 49 -5.53 7.98 -8.56
C PHE A 49 -6.76 7.83 -7.65
N GLY A 50 -6.77 8.51 -6.50
CA GLY A 50 -7.86 8.48 -5.54
C GLY A 50 -8.06 7.13 -4.84
N PHE A 51 -7.00 6.32 -4.71
CA PHE A 51 -7.06 5.00 -4.07
C PHE A 51 -7.32 5.06 -2.55
N GLU A 52 -7.08 6.20 -1.92
CA GLU A 52 -7.34 6.44 -0.50
C GLU A 52 -8.79 6.19 -0.07
N ARG A 53 -9.75 6.24 -1.00
CA ARG A 53 -11.17 5.94 -0.73
C ARG A 53 -11.45 4.46 -0.42
N TYR A 54 -10.47 3.58 -0.63
CA TYR A 54 -10.60 2.13 -0.47
C TYR A 54 -9.81 1.58 0.73
N LEU A 55 -9.28 2.47 1.56
CA LEU A 55 -8.61 2.16 2.83
C LEU A 55 -9.55 2.49 3.99
#